data_AF-A0A7K1RC20-F1
#
_entry.id   AF-A0A7K1RC20-F1
#
_cell.length_a   1.000
_cell.length_b   1.000
_cell.length_c   1.000
_cell.angle_alpha   90.00
_cell.angle_beta   90.00
_cell.angle_gamma   90.00
#
_symmetry.space_group_name_H-M   'P 1'
#
loop_
_entity.id
_entity.type
_entity.pdbx_description
1 polymer ?
#
loop_
_entity_poly.entity_id
_entity_poly.type
_entity_poly.pdbx_seq_one_letter_code
_entity_poly.pdbx_strand_id
1 'polypeptide(L)' 'MTTARAYKLQSTTRCPCCGANRIKLAVDTAKAWAAVTYKCKASFTIANGEITVAGVCHAGTNLAAHLMNAETKGPRGEAK' A
#
# COMPACT_ATOMS: atom_id res chain seq x y z
N MET A 1 -9.96 13.59 -1.15
CA MET A 1 -8.84 12.64 -1.35
C MET A 1 -8.68 11.83 -0.08
N THR A 2 -8.70 10.49 -0.14
CA THR A 2 -8.80 9.66 1.08
C THR A 2 -7.42 9.30 1.64
N THR A 3 -7.06 9.96 2.73
CA THR A 3 -5.89 9.69 3.59
C THR A 3 -5.80 8.23 4.06
N ALA A 4 -6.92 7.49 4.02
CA ALA A 4 -7.03 6.08 4.37
C ALA A 4 -5.98 5.18 3.68
N ARG A 5 -5.63 5.47 2.42
CA ARG A 5 -4.62 4.70 1.66
C ARG A 5 -3.20 4.91 2.17
N ALA A 6 -2.89 6.15 2.53
CA ALA A 6 -1.61 6.50 3.16
C ALA A 6 -1.49 5.85 4.55
N TYR A 7 -2.57 5.89 5.35
CA TYR A 7 -2.60 5.19 6.65
C TYR A 7 -2.48 3.67 6.51
N LYS A 8 -3.07 3.07 5.47
CA LYS A 8 -2.93 1.64 5.19
C LYS A 8 -1.47 1.28 4.91
N LEU A 9 -0.80 2.00 4.01
CA LEU A 9 0.63 1.82 3.73
C LEU A 9 1.51 2.07 4.96
N GLN A 10 1.14 3.03 5.81
CA GLN A 10 1.83 3.31 7.08
C GLN A 10 1.67 2.16 8.08
N SER A 11 0.49 1.55 8.19
CA SER A 11 0.24 0.40 9.07
C SER A 11 0.88 -0.90 8.55
N THR A 12 1.10 -1.01 7.24
CA THR A 12 1.78 -2.16 6.63
C THR A 12 3.28 -2.10 6.93
N THR A 13 3.69 -2.77 8.00
CA THR A 13 5.09 -2.86 8.46
C THR A 13 5.86 -4.03 7.84
N ARG A 14 5.16 -4.99 7.24
CA ARG A 14 5.72 -6.18 6.56
C ARG A 14 5.18 -6.29 5.14
N CYS A 15 5.98 -6.82 4.23
CA CYS A 15 5.58 -7.04 2.86
C CYS A 15 4.39 -8.01 2.84
N PRO A 16 3.25 -7.64 2.24
CA PRO A 16 2.08 -8.51 2.17
C PRO A 16 2.31 -9.78 1.33
N CYS A 17 3.35 -9.79 0.48
CA CYS A 17 3.65 -10.92 -0.40
C CYS A 17 4.58 -11.97 0.24
N CYS A 18 5.60 -11.53 0.99
CA CYS A 18 6.66 -12.42 1.51
C CYS A 18 6.96 -12.23 3.00
N GLY A 19 6.24 -11.34 3.69
CA GLY A 19 6.48 -11.04 5.10
C GLY A 19 7.74 -10.22 5.41
N ALA A 20 8.53 -9.83 4.38
CA ALA A 20 9.77 -9.08 4.57
C ALA A 20 9.53 -7.74 5.31
N ASN A 21 10.41 -7.43 6.27
CA ASN A 21 10.28 -6.18 7.04
C ASN A 21 10.42 -4.94 6.15
N ARG A 22 9.65 -3.90 6.49
CA ARG A 22 9.77 -2.57 5.90
C ARG A 22 11.13 -1.97 6.24
N ILE A 23 11.77 -1.38 5.23
CA ILE A 23 13.06 -0.69 5.38
C ILE A 23 12.95 0.81 5.20
N LYS A 24 11.95 1.28 4.45
CA LYS A 24 11.73 2.70 4.20
C LYS A 24 10.24 2.99 4.12
N LEU A 25 9.81 4.08 4.75
CA LEU A 25 8.48 4.63 4.64
C LEU A 25 8.62 6.14 4.45
N ALA A 26 7.96 6.66 3.44
CA ALA A 26 7.76 8.09 3.24
C ALA A 26 6.26 8.31 3.14
N VAL A 27 5.70 9.19 3.98
CA VAL A 27 4.29 9.51 3.98
C VAL A 27 4.13 11.03 4.03
N ASP A 28 3.30 11.55 3.14
CA ASP A 28 2.95 12.95 3.04
C ASP A 28 1.41 13.01 2.99
N THR A 29 0.81 13.21 4.16
CA THR A 29 -0.65 13.27 4.31
C THR A 29 -1.23 14.54 3.70
N ALA A 30 -0.46 15.63 3.63
CA ALA A 30 -0.87 16.89 3.01
C ALA A 30 -1.03 16.73 1.49
N LYS A 31 -0.15 15.94 0.85
CA LYS A 31 -0.19 15.62 -0.59
C LYS A 31 -0.92 14.32 -0.92
N ALA A 32 -1.52 13.66 0.09
CA ALA A 32 -2.13 12.34 -0.03
C ALA A 32 -1.19 11.30 -0.71
N TRP A 33 0.11 11.41 -0.45
CA TRP A 33 1.14 10.59 -1.04
C TRP A 33 1.79 9.69 0.02
N ALA A 34 2.11 8.46 -0.35
CA ALA A 34 2.88 7.57 0.50
C ALA A 34 3.69 6.63 -0.37
N ALA A 35 4.92 6.34 0.03
CA ALA A 35 5.79 5.35 -0.58
C ALA A 35 6.43 4.48 0.50
N VAL A 36 6.39 3.17 0.30
CA VAL A 36 6.99 2.19 1.20
C VAL A 36 7.93 1.28 0.42
N THR A 37 9.03 0.89 1.05
CA THR A 37 9.99 -0.07 0.51
C THR A 37 10.29 -1.14 1.56
N TYR A 38 10.31 -2.40 1.13
CA TYR A 38 10.54 -3.59 1.96
C TYR A 38 11.90 -4.23 1.65
N LYS A 39 12.43 -5.03 2.59
CA LYS A 39 13.70 -5.77 2.42
C LYS A 39 13.74 -6.64 1.16
N CYS A 40 12.59 -7.14 0.71
CA CYS A 40 12.48 -7.94 -0.52
C CYS A 40 12.55 -7.13 -1.82
N LYS A 41 12.98 -5.87 -1.77
CA LYS A 41 12.99 -4.89 -2.88
C LYS A 41 11.60 -4.50 -3.41
N ALA A 42 10.54 -5.00 -2.79
CA ALA A 42 9.19 -4.57 -3.14
C ALA A 42 8.96 -3.15 -2.65
N SER A 43 8.30 -2.35 -3.47
CA SER A 43 7.92 -0.99 -3.12
C SER A 43 6.54 -0.67 -3.65
N PHE A 44 5.79 0.09 -2.86
CA PHE A 44 4.45 0.54 -3.19
C PHE A 44 4.39 2.04 -2.99
N THR A 45 3.71 2.73 -3.89
CA THR A 45 3.53 4.18 -3.84
C THR A 45 2.07 4.53 -4.06
N ILE A 46 1.65 5.73 -3.68
CA ILE A 46 0.35 6.27 -4.09
C ILE A 46 0.56 7.10 -5.35
N ALA A 47 -0.15 6.77 -6.42
CA ALA A 47 -0.22 7.56 -7.65
C ALA A 47 -1.69 7.76 -8.01
N ASN A 48 -2.08 8.99 -8.36
CA ASN A 48 -3.48 9.36 -8.67
C ASN A 48 -4.49 8.97 -7.58
N GLY A 49 -4.04 8.91 -6.33
CA GLY A 49 -4.87 8.51 -5.20
C GLY A 49 -5.11 7.01 -5.07
N GLU A 50 -4.43 6.16 -5.85
CA GLU A 50 -4.48 4.69 -5.72
C GLU A 50 -3.11 4.13 -5.35
N ILE A 51 -3.09 3.00 -4.64
CA ILE A 51 -1.85 2.32 -4.27
C ILE A 51 -1.34 1.56 -5.50
N THR A 52 -0.17 1.92 -5.99
CA THR A 52 0.50 1.30 -7.14
C THR A 52 1.79 0.61 -6.71
N VAL A 53 2.21 -0.37 -7.51
CA VAL A 53 3.48 -1.08 -7.28
C VAL A 53 4.60 -0.29 -7.96
N ALA A 54 5.58 0.14 -7.18
CA ALA A 54 6.81 0.76 -7.67
C ALA A 54 7.97 -0.24 -7.80
N GLY A 55 7.90 -1.37 -7.09
CA GLY A 55 8.93 -2.41 -7.12
C GLY A 55 8.33 -3.77 -6.81
N VAL A 56 8.73 -4.77 -7.59
CA VAL A 56 8.10 -6.08 -7.55
C VAL A 56 8.66 -6.97 -6.45
N CYS A 57 7.78 -7.71 -5.78
CA CYS A 57 8.18 -8.84 -4.93
C CYS A 57 8.21 -10.09 -5.80
N HIS A 58 9.17 -10.98 -5.55
CA HIS A 58 9.27 -12.25 -6.26
C HIS A 58 8.00 -13.12 -6.11
N ALA A 59 7.23 -12.95 -5.02
CA ALA A 59 5.97 -13.64 -4.76
C ALA A 59 4.73 -13.01 -5.44
N GLY A 60 4.88 -11.88 -6.14
CA GLY A 60 3.78 -11.22 -6.87
C GLY A 60 3.18 -10.03 -6.11
N THR A 61 3.47 -8.81 -6.59
CA THR A 61 3.08 -7.53 -5.97
C THR A 61 1.79 -6.92 -6.50
N ASN A 62 1.36 -7.30 -7.70
CA ASN A 62 0.15 -6.74 -8.30
C ASN A 62 -1.11 -7.13 -7.52
N LEU A 63 -1.20 -8.39 -7.08
CA LEU A 63 -2.30 -8.86 -6.23
C LEU A 63 -2.35 -8.09 -4.91
N ALA A 64 -1.20 -7.86 -4.28
CA ALA A 64 -1.13 -7.11 -3.02
C ALA A 64 -1.58 -5.65 -3.19
N ALA A 65 -1.19 -4.97 -4.27
CA ALA A 65 -1.67 -3.61 -4.53
C ALA A 65 -3.18 -3.59 -4.79
N HIS A 66 -3.72 -4.55 -5.52
CA HIS A 66 -5.17 -4.69 -5.72
C HIS A 66 -5.91 -4.91 -4.40
N LEU A 67 -5.43 -5.82 -3.54
CA LEU A 67 -6.03 -6.08 -2.23
C LEU A 67 -5.98 -4.86 -1.31
N MET A 68 -4.86 -4.14 -1.24
CA MET A 68 -4.74 -2.91 -0.44
C MET A 68 -5.68 -1.79 -0.93
N ASN A 69 -5.87 -1.67 -2.25
CA ASN A 69 -6.87 -0.74 -2.80
C ASN A 69 -8.31 -1.18 -2.48
N ALA A 70 -8.59 -2.49 -2.51
CA ALA A 70 -9.89 -3.03 -2.15
C ALA A 70 -10.22 -2.79 -0.67
N GLU A 71 -9.28 -3.07 0.23
CA GLU A 71 -9.44 -2.82 1.67
C GLU A 71 -9.64 -1.33 1.99
N THR A 72 -9.01 -0.43 1.23
CA THR A 72 -9.15 1.02 1.42
C THR A 72 -10.37 1.64 0.73
N LYS A 73 -11.04 0.90 -0.16
CA LYS A 73 -12.36 1.28 -0.71
C LYS A 73 -13.52 0.90 0.24
N GLY A 74 -13.22 0.32 1.41
CA GLY A 74 -14.24 -0.16 2.36
C GLY A 74 -14.94 -1.43 1.86
N PRO A 75 -15.61 -2.19 2.74
CA PRO A 75 -16.42 -3.32 2.31
C PRO A 75 -17.44 -2.82 1.30
N ARG A 76 -17.47 -3.45 0.13
CA ARG A 76 -18.56 -3.29 -0.82
C ARG A 76 -19.79 -3.94 -0.18
N GLY A 77 -20.52 -3.15 0.61
CA GLY A 77 -21.79 -3.52 1.23
C GLY A 77 -21.69 -3.85 2.71
N GLU A 78 -22.05 -2.90 3.56
CA GLU A 78 -23.24 -3.05 4.40
C GLU A 78 -24.00 -1.73 4.33
N ALA A 79 -25.04 -1.72 3.50
CA ALA A 79 -26.12 -0.77 3.65
C ALA A 79 -26.74 -0.99 5.03
N LYS A 80 -26.91 0.08 5.80
CA LYS A 80 -27.81 0.09 6.94
C LYS A 80 -28.73 1.29 6.81
#